data_AF-A0A3D4AQS9-F1
#
_entry.id   AF-A0A3D4AQS9-F1
#
_cell.length_a   1.000
_cell.length_b   1.000
_cell.length_c   1.000
_cell.angle_alpha   90.00
_cell.angle_beta   90.00
_cell.angle_gamma   90.00
#
_symmetry.space_group_name_H-M   'P 1'
#
loop_
_entity.id
_entity.type
_entity.pdbx_description
1 polymer ?
#
loop_
_entity_poly.entity_id
_entity_poly.type
_entity_poly.pdbx_seq_one_letter_code
_entity_poly.pdbx_strand_id
1 'polypeptide(L)'
;HRIPAWYDSEGNVYVGRDEAEVRRDNNIADSVALSQDEDVLDTWFSSALWTFSTQGWPENTDDLKTFHPSDVLVTGFDIIFFWVARMIMMTLHFIKDENGKPQVPFKTVYVTGLIRDDNGDKMSKSKGNVLDPLDMIDGIGLEDLVQKRTGNMMQPKLAAKIEKDTRKVFANGIEAHGT
;
A
#
# COMPACT_ATOMS: atom_id res chain seq x y z
N HIS A 1 -5.93 9.63 2.71
CA HIS A 1 -5.76 11.00 2.17
C HIS A 1 -7.15 11.56 1.95
N ARG A 2 -7.55 12.62 2.65
CA ARG A 2 -8.89 13.21 2.51
C ARG A 2 -9.05 13.81 1.12
N ILE A 3 -10.22 13.65 0.49
CA ILE A 3 -10.45 14.13 -0.87
C ILE A 3 -10.43 15.67 -0.87
N PRO A 4 -9.67 16.33 -1.77
CA PRO A 4 -9.57 17.79 -1.84
C PRO A 4 -10.75 18.42 -2.60
N ALA A 5 -11.98 18.02 -2.26
CA ALA A 5 -13.22 18.58 -2.79
C ALA A 5 -14.01 19.25 -1.66
N TRP A 6 -14.68 20.35 -1.99
CA TRP A 6 -15.40 21.21 -1.06
C TRP A 6 -16.80 21.45 -1.58
N TYR A 7 -17.77 21.45 -0.67
CA TYR A 7 -19.19 21.62 -0.96
C TYR A 7 -19.72 22.86 -0.26
N ASP A 8 -20.57 23.62 -0.93
CA ASP A 8 -21.38 24.64 -0.28
C ASP A 8 -22.76 24.10 0.13
N SER A 9 -23.55 24.93 0.80
CA SER A 9 -24.90 24.59 1.26
C SER A 9 -25.91 24.34 0.13
N GLU A 10 -25.61 24.78 -1.09
CA GLU A 10 -26.45 24.57 -2.27
C GLU A 10 -26.09 23.27 -3.02
N GLY A 11 -25.01 22.60 -2.61
CA GLY A 11 -24.52 21.37 -3.20
C GLY A 11 -23.56 21.58 -4.38
N ASN A 12 -23.07 22.81 -4.61
CA ASN A 12 -22.04 23.04 -5.61
C ASN A 12 -20.70 22.44 -5.14
N VAL A 13 -19.90 21.97 -6.09
CA VAL A 13 -18.63 21.27 -5.82
C VAL A 13 -17.45 22.10 -6.33
N TYR A 14 -16.45 22.26 -5.49
CA TYR A 14 -15.21 22.99 -5.78
C TYR A 14 -14.01 22.13 -5.41
N VAL A 15 -12.98 22.07 -6.25
CA VAL A 15 -11.80 21.21 -6.04
C VAL A 15 -10.56 22.07 -5.85
N GLY A 16 -9.81 21.83 -4.78
CA GLY A 16 -8.59 22.56 -4.43
C GLY A 16 -7.91 21.98 -3.21
N ARG A 17 -6.60 22.20 -3.07
CA ARG A 17 -5.74 21.61 -2.03
C ARG A 17 -6.18 22.02 -0.63
N ASP A 18 -6.71 23.24 -0.50
CA ASP A 18 -7.25 23.80 0.73
C ASP A 18 -8.42 24.75 0.45
N GLU A 19 -9.12 25.16 1.52
CA GLU A 19 -10.28 26.06 1.43
C GLU A 19 -9.91 27.43 0.85
N ALA A 20 -8.71 27.93 1.16
CA ALA A 20 -8.27 29.26 0.73
C ALA A 20 -8.04 29.29 -0.79
N GLU A 21 -7.44 28.24 -1.35
CA GLU A 21 -7.32 28.04 -2.80
C GLU A 21 -8.70 27.97 -3.45
N VAL A 22 -9.62 27.16 -2.91
CA VAL A 22 -10.98 27.05 -3.44
C VAL A 22 -11.70 28.39 -3.44
N ARG A 23 -11.66 29.13 -2.32
CA ARG A 23 -12.33 30.43 -2.21
C ARG A 23 -11.77 31.45 -3.21
N ARG A 24 -10.45 31.54 -3.30
CA ARG A 24 -9.76 32.45 -4.22
C ARG A 24 -10.08 32.13 -5.67
N ASP A 25 -9.96 30.87 -6.07
CA ASP A 25 -10.04 30.47 -7.48
C ASP A 25 -11.49 30.49 -8.00
N ASN A 26 -12.49 30.44 -7.11
CA ASN A 26 -13.91 30.47 -7.44
C ASN A 26 -14.63 31.76 -7.00
N ASN A 27 -13.90 32.76 -6.49
CA ASN A 27 -14.45 34.02 -5.95
C ASN A 27 -15.55 33.83 -4.91
N ILE A 28 -15.39 32.87 -4.01
CA ILE A 28 -16.37 32.54 -2.96
C ILE A 28 -16.12 33.44 -1.75
N ALA A 29 -17.12 34.22 -1.37
CA ALA A 29 -17.05 35.08 -0.18
C ALA A 29 -16.91 34.27 1.11
N ASP A 30 -16.20 34.80 2.11
CA ASP A 30 -16.01 34.16 3.43
C ASP A 30 -17.32 33.83 4.15
N SER A 31 -18.41 34.53 3.81
CA SER A 31 -19.74 34.28 4.35
C SER A 31 -20.38 32.97 3.86
N VAL A 32 -19.89 32.40 2.75
CA VAL A 32 -20.37 31.11 2.25
C VAL A 32 -19.69 30.00 3.05
N ALA A 33 -20.50 29.17 3.71
CA ALA A 33 -19.99 28.00 4.41
C ALA A 33 -19.53 26.95 3.39
N LEU A 34 -18.31 26.47 3.56
CA LEU A 34 -17.75 25.36 2.80
C LEU A 34 -17.43 24.20 3.73
N SER A 35 -17.67 22.98 3.26
CA SER A 35 -17.28 21.75 3.95
C SER A 35 -16.48 20.87 3.01
N GLN A 36 -15.28 20.45 3.44
CA GLN A 36 -14.50 19.49 2.68
C GLN A 36 -15.18 18.12 2.68
N ASP A 37 -15.09 17.38 1.59
CA ASP A 37 -15.50 15.98 1.48
C ASP A 37 -14.95 15.16 2.64
N GLU A 38 -15.81 14.45 3.37
CA GLU A 38 -15.40 13.59 4.48
C GLU A 38 -14.79 12.26 4.00
N ASP A 39 -14.93 11.93 2.70
CA ASP A 39 -14.36 10.73 2.12
C ASP A 39 -12.82 10.80 1.98
N VAL A 40 -12.23 9.62 1.86
CA VAL A 40 -10.80 9.43 1.66
C VAL A 40 -10.52 8.71 0.35
N LEU A 41 -9.40 9.07 -0.28
CA LEU A 41 -8.89 8.35 -1.44
C LEU A 41 -8.55 6.91 -1.09
N ASP A 42 -8.86 6.01 -2.03
CA ASP A 42 -8.45 4.61 -2.02
C ASP A 42 -6.92 4.48 -1.83
N THR A 43 -6.47 3.57 -0.98
CA THR A 43 -5.04 3.28 -0.77
C THR A 43 -4.32 2.95 -2.08
N TRP A 44 -5.01 2.32 -3.03
CA TRP A 44 -4.44 2.03 -4.35
C TRP A 44 -4.31 3.26 -5.24
N PHE A 45 -5.00 4.38 -4.94
CA PHE A 45 -4.81 5.65 -5.63
C PHE A 45 -3.42 6.22 -5.33
N SER A 46 -3.06 6.38 -4.06
CA SER A 46 -1.75 6.93 -3.69
C SER A 46 -0.61 5.95 -4.01
N SER A 47 -0.83 4.64 -3.80
CA SER A 47 0.16 3.60 -4.14
C SER A 47 0.47 3.54 -5.64
N ALA A 48 -0.47 3.94 -6.50
CA ALA A 48 -0.25 4.00 -7.93
C ALA A 48 0.69 5.14 -8.37
N LEU A 49 0.92 6.14 -7.51
CA LEU A 49 1.82 7.27 -7.79
C LEU A 49 3.28 6.98 -7.40
N TRP A 50 3.52 5.84 -6.72
CA TRP A 50 4.78 5.51 -6.05
C TRP A 50 6.04 5.73 -6.89
N THR A 51 6.01 5.34 -8.16
CA THR A 51 7.17 5.33 -9.07
C THR A 51 7.71 6.70 -9.44
N PHE A 52 6.99 7.77 -9.11
CA PHE A 52 7.42 9.15 -9.38
C PHE A 52 7.18 10.09 -8.20
N SER A 53 6.14 9.86 -7.37
CA SER A 53 5.88 10.69 -6.19
C SER A 53 7.00 10.62 -5.15
N THR A 54 7.69 9.48 -5.07
CA THR A 54 8.85 9.29 -4.18
C THR A 54 10.11 9.98 -4.67
N GLN A 55 10.16 10.36 -5.95
CA GLN A 55 11.31 10.98 -6.60
C GLN A 55 11.11 12.50 -6.74
N GLY A 56 10.20 13.09 -5.97
CA GLY A 56 9.99 14.54 -5.94
C GLY A 56 9.04 15.07 -7.02
N TRP A 57 8.25 14.23 -7.68
CA TRP A 57 7.07 14.72 -8.39
C TRP A 57 6.09 15.36 -7.39
N PRO A 58 5.48 16.53 -7.71
CA PRO A 58 5.40 17.17 -9.03
C PRO A 58 6.54 18.14 -9.40
N GLU A 59 7.52 18.36 -8.53
CA GLU A 59 8.54 19.43 -8.65
C GLU A 59 9.68 19.15 -9.66
N ASN A 60 9.56 18.12 -10.52
CA ASN A 60 10.55 17.76 -11.57
C ASN A 60 12.02 17.80 -11.12
N THR A 61 12.30 17.17 -9.98
CA THR A 61 13.63 17.13 -9.37
C THR A 61 14.65 16.34 -10.21
N ASP A 62 15.93 16.45 -9.86
CA ASP A 62 16.99 15.69 -10.53
C ASP A 62 16.90 14.18 -10.24
N ASP A 63 16.37 13.78 -9.09
CA ASP A 63 16.10 12.37 -8.78
C ASP A 63 15.08 11.79 -9.76
N LEU A 64 13.97 12.50 -10.01
CA LEU A 64 12.96 12.05 -10.97
C LEU A 64 13.57 11.90 -12.38
N LYS A 65 14.43 12.83 -12.81
CA LYS A 65 15.08 12.76 -14.12
C LYS A 65 16.09 11.60 -14.21
N THR A 66 16.74 11.27 -13.11
CA THR A 66 17.84 10.29 -13.08
C THR A 66 17.31 8.86 -12.95
N PHE A 67 16.30 8.65 -12.11
CA PHE A 67 15.84 7.31 -11.71
C PHE A 67 14.53 6.88 -12.36
N HIS A 68 13.89 7.77 -13.15
CA HIS A 68 12.74 7.43 -13.97
C HIS A 68 13.13 7.23 -15.45
N PRO A 69 12.69 6.15 -16.11
CA PRO A 69 11.93 5.03 -15.56
C PRO A 69 12.81 4.02 -14.82
N SER A 70 12.25 3.33 -13.82
CA SER A 70 13.00 2.30 -13.08
C SER A 70 13.26 1.05 -13.92
N ASP A 71 14.34 0.31 -13.64
CA ASP A 71 14.68 -0.86 -14.47
C ASP A 71 13.79 -2.08 -14.17
N VAL A 72 13.58 -2.41 -12.90
CA VAL A 72 12.88 -3.64 -12.49
C VAL A 72 11.92 -3.35 -11.32
N LEU A 73 10.65 -3.74 -11.49
CA LEU A 73 9.70 -3.88 -10.38
C LEU A 73 9.61 -5.35 -9.96
N VAL A 74 9.88 -5.65 -8.68
CA VAL A 74 9.73 -6.99 -8.10
C VAL A 74 8.46 -7.06 -7.27
N THR A 75 7.56 -8.01 -7.57
CA THR A 75 6.28 -8.13 -6.85
C THR A 75 5.67 -9.54 -6.97
N GLY A 76 4.71 -9.86 -6.10
CA GLY A 76 3.82 -11.01 -6.26
C GLY A 76 2.73 -10.78 -7.34
N PHE A 77 2.22 -11.87 -7.90
CA PHE A 77 1.19 -11.82 -8.95
C PHE A 77 -0.20 -11.38 -8.43
N ASP A 78 -0.42 -11.46 -7.13
CA ASP A 78 -1.70 -11.20 -6.46
C ASP A 78 -2.13 -9.73 -6.46
N ILE A 79 -1.20 -8.81 -6.72
CA ILE A 79 -1.47 -7.37 -6.77
C ILE A 79 -1.20 -6.73 -8.15
N ILE A 80 -1.08 -7.54 -9.21
CA ILE A 80 -0.83 -7.04 -10.57
C ILE A 80 -1.90 -6.01 -10.99
N PHE A 81 -3.18 -6.33 -10.83
CA PHE A 81 -4.26 -5.42 -11.26
C PHE A 81 -4.50 -4.26 -10.29
N PHE A 82 -4.29 -4.48 -9.00
CA PHE A 82 -4.51 -3.44 -7.99
C PHE A 82 -3.37 -2.42 -7.94
N TRP A 83 -2.13 -2.83 -8.24
CA TRP A 83 -0.95 -1.99 -8.10
C TRP A 83 -0.19 -1.79 -9.40
N VAL A 84 0.34 -2.86 -10.01
CA VAL A 84 1.22 -2.77 -11.19
C VAL A 84 0.52 -2.06 -12.34
N ALA A 85 -0.69 -2.48 -12.68
CA ALA A 85 -1.49 -1.87 -13.73
C ALA A 85 -1.82 -0.40 -13.43
N ARG A 86 -2.12 -0.06 -12.17
CA ARG A 86 -2.41 1.32 -11.78
C ARG A 86 -1.18 2.22 -11.85
N MET A 87 0.00 1.74 -11.46
CA MET A 87 1.26 2.47 -11.65
C MET A 87 1.54 2.75 -13.13
N ILE A 88 1.28 1.77 -14.00
CA ILE A 88 1.40 1.96 -15.46
C ILE A 88 0.43 3.05 -15.93
N MET A 89 -0.86 2.95 -15.58
CA MET A 89 -1.86 3.93 -16.00
C MET A 89 -1.52 5.35 -15.53
N MET A 90 -1.20 5.52 -14.24
CA MET A 90 -0.91 6.83 -13.67
C MET A 90 0.37 7.43 -14.23
N THR A 91 1.42 6.63 -14.41
CA THR A 91 2.68 7.12 -14.98
C THR A 91 2.51 7.52 -16.43
N LEU A 92 1.84 6.68 -17.24
CA LEU A 92 1.55 7.03 -18.64
C LEU A 92 0.71 8.31 -18.74
N HIS A 93 -0.14 8.59 -17.75
CA HIS A 93 -0.94 9.80 -17.71
C HIS A 93 -0.11 11.04 -17.32
N PHE A 94 0.61 10.99 -16.18
CA PHE A 94 1.26 12.16 -15.59
C PHE A 94 2.70 12.41 -16.04
N ILE A 95 3.45 11.37 -16.40
CA ILE A 95 4.88 11.48 -16.72
C ILE A 95 5.07 11.42 -18.24
N LYS A 96 5.57 12.52 -18.79
CA LYS A 96 5.87 12.69 -20.22
C LYS A 96 7.35 12.95 -20.42
N ASP A 97 7.88 12.56 -21.56
CA ASP A 97 9.19 13.05 -22.02
C ASP A 97 9.09 14.50 -22.52
N GLU A 98 10.23 15.05 -22.92
CA GLU A 98 10.36 16.40 -23.47
C GLU A 98 9.50 16.67 -24.71
N ASN A 99 9.05 15.62 -25.41
CA ASN A 99 8.18 15.70 -26.59
C ASN A 99 6.70 15.45 -26.25
N GLY A 100 6.36 15.34 -24.96
CA GLY A 100 4.99 15.08 -24.51
C GLY A 100 4.56 13.61 -24.62
N LYS A 101 5.48 12.68 -24.90
CA LYS A 101 5.15 11.26 -25.03
C LYS A 101 5.07 10.59 -23.65
N PRO A 102 4.05 9.76 -23.37
CA PRO A 102 3.97 8.97 -22.14
C PRO A 102 5.21 8.13 -21.87
N GLN A 103 5.66 8.11 -20.61
CA GLN A 103 6.71 7.21 -20.15
C GLN A 103 6.14 6.03 -19.35
N VAL A 104 6.81 4.89 -19.40
CA VAL A 104 6.46 3.71 -18.58
C VAL A 104 7.08 3.85 -17.18
N PRO A 105 6.47 3.33 -16.11
CA PRO A 105 7.05 3.42 -14.76
C PRO A 105 8.31 2.57 -14.58
N PHE A 106 8.36 1.43 -15.26
CA PHE A 106 9.44 0.47 -15.17
C PHE A 106 9.63 -0.27 -16.50
N LYS A 107 10.85 -0.72 -16.77
CA LYS A 107 11.19 -1.45 -18.01
C LYS A 107 10.85 -2.94 -17.92
N THR A 108 10.99 -3.54 -16.74
CA THR A 108 10.74 -4.96 -16.50
C THR A 108 9.89 -5.18 -15.24
N VAL A 109 8.97 -6.15 -15.29
CA VAL A 109 8.25 -6.64 -14.10
C VAL A 109 8.70 -8.07 -13.82
N TYR A 110 9.34 -8.28 -12.67
CA TYR A 110 9.74 -9.60 -12.20
C TYR A 110 8.71 -10.11 -11.17
N VAL A 111 7.97 -11.15 -11.56
CA VAL A 111 6.88 -11.69 -10.74
C VAL A 111 7.37 -12.89 -9.94
N THR A 112 7.29 -12.80 -8.61
CA THR A 112 7.65 -13.91 -7.71
C THR A 112 6.46 -14.81 -7.42
N GLY A 113 6.76 -16.01 -6.91
CA GLY A 113 5.77 -16.84 -6.23
C GLY A 113 5.29 -16.22 -4.92
N LEU A 114 4.29 -16.85 -4.31
CA LEU A 114 3.79 -16.50 -2.98
C LEU A 114 4.22 -17.56 -1.99
N ILE A 115 4.65 -17.13 -0.80
CA ILE A 115 4.93 -18.05 0.31
C ILE A 115 3.62 -18.64 0.81
N ARG A 116 3.63 -19.96 1.00
CA ARG A 116 2.49 -20.76 1.42
C ARG A 116 2.81 -21.47 2.74
N ASP A 117 1.79 -21.74 3.52
CA ASP A 117 1.90 -22.62 4.69
C ASP A 117 1.98 -24.10 4.29
N ASP A 118 2.12 -24.97 5.28
CA ASP A 118 2.25 -26.43 5.10
C ASP A 118 1.04 -27.09 4.44
N ASN A 119 -0.13 -26.43 4.46
CA ASN A 119 -1.34 -26.89 3.78
C ASN A 119 -1.44 -26.36 2.33
N GLY A 120 -0.44 -25.60 1.88
CA GLY A 120 -0.41 -24.98 0.55
C GLY A 120 -1.23 -23.70 0.45
N ASP A 121 -1.73 -23.17 1.57
CA ASP A 121 -2.49 -21.93 1.62
C ASP A 121 -1.55 -20.72 1.58
N LYS A 122 -1.88 -19.69 0.81
CA LYS A 122 -1.17 -18.40 0.84
C LYS A 122 -1.11 -17.89 2.28
N MET A 123 0.08 -17.49 2.73
CA MET A 123 0.23 -16.83 4.04
C MET A 123 -0.47 -15.46 4.04
N SER A 124 -1.38 -15.23 4.98
CA SER A 124 -2.05 -13.95 5.17
C SER A 124 -2.51 -13.73 6.61
N LYS A 125 -2.48 -12.47 7.07
CA LYS A 125 -2.95 -12.10 8.42
C LYS A 125 -4.42 -12.49 8.66
N SER A 126 -5.25 -12.46 7.62
CA SER A 126 -6.66 -12.86 7.70
C SER A 126 -6.85 -14.35 7.99
N LYS A 127 -5.94 -15.21 7.50
CA LYS A 127 -5.94 -16.65 7.78
C LYS A 127 -5.22 -17.01 9.08
N GLY A 128 -4.37 -16.11 9.59
CA GLY A 128 -3.59 -16.33 10.81
C GLY A 128 -2.48 -17.37 10.67
N ASN A 129 -2.08 -17.66 9.43
CA ASN A 129 -1.01 -18.60 9.07
C ASN A 129 0.32 -17.90 8.75
N VAL A 130 0.49 -16.66 9.22
CA VAL A 130 1.75 -15.90 9.04
C VAL A 130 2.72 -16.28 10.14
N LEU A 131 3.98 -16.43 9.77
CA LEU A 131 5.12 -16.51 10.67
C LEU A 131 5.89 -15.19 10.58
N ASP A 132 6.40 -14.71 11.71
CA ASP A 132 7.30 -13.56 11.70
C ASP A 132 8.69 -14.03 11.21
N PRO A 133 9.27 -13.42 10.17
CA PRO A 133 10.61 -13.79 9.73
C PRO A 133 11.68 -13.63 10.82
N LEU A 134 11.49 -12.75 11.80
CA LEU A 134 12.44 -12.61 12.92
C LEU A 134 12.46 -13.86 13.81
N ASP A 135 11.30 -14.51 13.98
CA ASP A 135 11.20 -15.74 14.77
C ASP A 135 11.97 -16.89 14.11
N MET A 136 12.11 -16.86 12.78
CA MET A 136 12.94 -17.82 12.02
C MET A 136 14.44 -17.53 12.15
N ILE A 137 14.82 -16.26 12.33
CA ILE A 137 16.22 -15.84 12.43
C ILE A 137 16.72 -16.09 13.85
N ASP A 138 16.05 -15.50 14.84
CA ASP A 138 16.49 -15.45 16.23
C ASP A 138 16.02 -16.67 17.04
N GLY A 139 15.06 -17.43 16.51
CA GLY A 139 14.34 -18.47 17.22
C GLY A 139 13.30 -17.89 18.18
N ILE A 140 12.34 -18.72 18.57
CA ILE A 140 11.31 -18.37 19.55
C ILE A 140 10.79 -19.62 20.25
N GLY A 141 10.59 -19.53 21.56
CA GLY A 141 10.00 -20.61 22.35
C GLY A 141 8.52 -20.82 22.02
N LEU A 142 8.01 -22.04 22.27
CA LEU A 142 6.63 -22.40 21.94
C LEU A 142 5.57 -21.45 22.53
N GLU A 143 5.67 -21.13 23.82
CA GLU A 143 4.64 -20.31 24.48
C GLU A 143 4.61 -18.88 23.95
N ASP A 144 5.79 -18.27 23.74
CA ASP A 144 5.91 -16.94 23.16
C ASP A 144 5.39 -16.91 21.71
N LEU A 145 5.69 -17.96 20.93
CA LEU A 145 5.17 -18.12 19.57
C LEU A 145 3.64 -18.21 19.55
N VAL A 146 3.05 -18.99 20.45
CA VAL A 146 1.59 -19.11 20.58
C VAL A 146 0.98 -17.75 20.95
N GLN A 147 1.54 -17.06 21.94
CA GLN A 147 1.07 -15.74 22.36
C GLN A 147 1.13 -14.73 21.20
N LYS A 148 2.26 -14.69 20.49
CA LYS A 148 2.47 -13.78 19.37
C LYS A 148 1.50 -14.04 18.22
N ARG A 149 1.28 -15.31 17.88
CA ARG A 149 0.38 -15.73 16.80
C ARG A 149 -1.11 -15.55 17.13
N THR A 150 -1.46 -15.45 18.41
CA THR A 150 -2.85 -15.29 18.87
C THR A 150 -3.21 -13.89 19.39
N GLY A 151 -2.23 -13.01 19.62
CA GLY A 151 -2.46 -11.70 20.27
C GLY A 151 -3.12 -10.62 19.39
N ASN A 152 -2.69 -10.47 18.13
CA ASN A 152 -3.12 -9.36 17.26
C ASN A 152 -3.80 -9.85 15.97
N MET A 153 -4.84 -10.65 16.14
CA MET A 153 -5.52 -11.31 15.02
C MET A 153 -6.63 -10.47 14.41
N MET A 154 -6.73 -10.48 13.07
CA MET A 154 -7.91 -9.92 12.38
C MET A 154 -9.19 -10.70 12.67
N GLN A 155 -9.09 -12.01 12.95
CA GLN A 155 -10.24 -12.87 13.22
C GLN A 155 -10.06 -13.62 14.54
N PRO A 156 -10.36 -13.01 15.71
CA PRO A 156 -10.10 -13.61 17.03
C PRO A 156 -10.68 -15.01 17.23
N LYS A 157 -11.77 -15.35 16.53
CA LYS A 157 -12.41 -16.68 16.55
C LYS A 157 -11.49 -17.82 16.10
N LEU A 158 -10.45 -17.52 15.32
CA LEU A 158 -9.49 -18.52 14.84
C LEU A 158 -8.39 -18.85 15.88
N ALA A 159 -8.30 -18.12 17.00
CA ALA A 159 -7.21 -18.24 17.97
C ALA A 159 -7.02 -19.67 18.48
N ALA A 160 -8.08 -20.34 18.93
CA ALA A 160 -8.00 -21.72 19.45
C ALA A 160 -7.51 -22.72 18.39
N LYS A 161 -7.89 -22.51 17.11
CA LYS A 161 -7.41 -23.34 16.01
C LYS A 161 -5.92 -23.09 15.77
N ILE A 162 -5.51 -21.83 15.68
CA ILE A 162 -4.12 -21.44 15.43
C ILE A 162 -3.21 -21.90 16.56
N GLU A 163 -3.61 -21.78 17.82
CA GLU A 163 -2.85 -22.30 18.95
C GLU A 163 -2.64 -23.80 18.82
N LYS A 164 -3.73 -24.56 18.57
CA LYS A 164 -3.65 -26.01 18.38
C LYS A 164 -2.72 -26.39 17.23
N ASP A 165 -2.83 -25.71 16.09
CA ASP A 165 -2.02 -25.97 14.91
C ASP A 165 -0.55 -25.58 15.17
N THR A 166 -0.30 -24.46 15.86
CA THR A 166 1.05 -23.99 16.23
C THR A 166 1.75 -24.99 17.14
N ARG A 167 1.07 -25.45 18.21
CA ARG A 167 1.62 -26.46 19.14
C ARG A 167 1.89 -27.79 18.45
N LYS A 168 1.13 -28.13 17.41
CA LYS A 168 1.33 -29.35 16.63
C LYS A 168 2.53 -29.25 15.69
N VAL A 169 2.66 -28.14 14.96
CA VAL A 169 3.70 -27.96 13.93
C VAL A 169 5.03 -27.56 14.56
N PHE A 170 5.00 -26.64 15.52
CA PHE A 170 6.18 -26.06 16.18
C PHE A 170 6.27 -26.54 17.62
N ALA A 171 6.29 -27.86 17.84
CA ALA A 171 6.20 -28.47 19.18
C ALA A 171 7.28 -27.98 20.17
N ASN A 172 8.43 -27.55 19.67
CA ASN A 172 9.53 -27.00 20.47
C ASN A 172 9.75 -25.49 20.25
N GLY A 173 8.83 -24.81 19.56
CA GLY A 173 9.04 -23.47 19.01
C GLY A 173 9.73 -23.51 17.66
N ILE A 174 10.37 -22.40 17.28
CA ILE A 174 11.18 -22.27 16.07
C ILE A 174 12.64 -22.13 16.49
N GLU A 175 13.51 -22.97 15.93
CA GLU A 175 14.95 -22.89 16.15
C GLU A 175 15.54 -21.72 15.36
N ALA A 176 16.58 -21.09 15.93
CA ALA A 176 17.30 -20.01 15.26
C ALA A 176 18.02 -20.53 14.01
N HIS A 177 17.77 -19.91 12.87
CA HIS A 177 18.46 -20.20 11.60
C HIS A 177 19.36 -19.06 11.12
N GLY A 178 19.41 -17.94 11.84
CA GLY A 178 20.37 -16.87 11.60
C GLY A 178 21.73 -17.17 12.24
N THR A 179 22.79 -17.23 11.43
CA THR A 179 24.19 -17.19 11.90
C THR A 179 24.64 -15.76 12.13
#